data_AF-A0A2V0MXR3-F1
#
_entry.id   AF-A0A2V0MXR3-F1
#
_cell.length_a   1.000
_cell.length_b   1.000
_cell.length_c   1.000
_cell.angle_alpha   90.00
_cell.angle_beta   90.00
_cell.angle_gamma   90.00
#
_symmetry.space_group_name_H-M   'P 1'
#
loop_
_entity.id
_entity.type
_entity.pdbx_description
1 polymer ?
#
loop_
_entity_poly.entity_id
_entity_poly.type
_entity_poly.pdbx_seq_one_letter_code
_entity_poly.pdbx_strand_id
1 'polypeptide(L)'
;MTRRHGEVTSAAGLNPLGHVAWGYRGRSEFLRRAAEYIADGLARNQRILYACDASAAALRTELDEMGFADAVRTGQIAVTPVREHYRFVPGTDIVDAEATVADGVAAMKFVVGTGCSGCRAVVDGAVLVRTPEQRAAFARLEYLVDQKMAVLPFGALCAYDLGILGDTAKELMCLHPMVNAGAVGFRIYAEQGIDFALAGELDAADGEAFNTALQRIWPLAAGDEVVVDARALDFVTHPQLVAMDRLAAADGRQVVLQTDRRMVARLAELLELSNLRVEDPDLADAG
;
A
#
# COMPACT_ATOMS: atom_id res chain seq x y z
N MET A 1 9.78 -15.71 4.04
CA MET A 1 9.74 -14.82 5.23
C MET A 1 8.56 -13.91 5.02
N THR A 2 7.61 -13.86 5.96
CA THR A 2 6.43 -12.98 5.87
C THR A 2 6.85 -11.52 6.01
N ARG A 3 6.35 -10.64 5.14
CA ARG A 3 6.58 -9.19 5.26
C ARG A 3 5.97 -8.66 6.56
N ARG A 4 6.68 -7.73 7.20
CA ARG A 4 6.17 -7.02 8.39
C ARG A 4 4.92 -6.23 8.00
N HIS A 5 3.83 -6.50 8.71
CA HIS A 5 2.54 -5.84 8.56
C HIS A 5 1.98 -5.53 9.94
N GLY A 6 1.06 -4.58 10.05
CA GLY A 6 0.53 -4.19 11.36
C GLY A 6 0.00 -2.77 11.41
N GLU A 7 -0.71 -2.45 12.49
CA GLU A 7 -0.86 -1.07 12.88
C GLU A 7 0.45 -0.52 13.46
N VAL A 8 0.72 0.75 13.20
CA VAL A 8 1.88 1.47 13.74
C VAL A 8 1.45 2.76 14.41
N THR A 9 2.11 3.11 15.52
CA THR A 9 1.88 4.38 16.23
C THR A 9 2.98 5.40 15.94
N SER A 10 3.98 5.00 15.14
CA SER A 10 5.15 5.80 14.78
C SER A 10 5.66 5.42 13.39
N ALA A 11 6.23 6.39 12.68
CA ALA A 11 6.95 6.15 11.43
C ALA A 11 8.43 5.81 11.67
N ALA A 12 8.90 5.87 12.92
CA ALA A 12 10.24 5.46 13.32
C ALA A 12 10.35 3.93 13.51
N GLY A 13 11.56 3.40 13.35
CA GLY A 13 11.88 1.98 13.49
C GLY A 13 11.28 1.09 12.40
N LEU A 14 10.79 1.67 11.30
CA LEU A 14 10.18 0.90 10.21
C LEU A 14 11.26 0.29 9.31
N ASN A 15 10.97 -0.90 8.79
CA ASN A 15 11.90 -1.65 7.96
C ASN A 15 12.13 -0.91 6.61
N PRO A 16 13.29 -1.13 5.96
CA PRO A 16 13.61 -0.50 4.67
C PRO A 16 12.77 -1.02 3.49
N LEU A 17 11.91 -2.02 3.71
CA LEU A 17 10.98 -2.62 2.72
C LEU A 17 9.51 -2.31 3.06
N GLY A 18 9.29 -1.33 3.92
CA GLY A 18 7.98 -0.99 4.46
C GLY A 18 7.20 -0.08 3.55
N HIS A 19 5.97 -0.47 3.21
CA HIS A 19 4.97 0.39 2.61
C HIS A 19 3.94 0.76 3.68
N VAL A 20 3.83 2.05 3.98
CA VAL A 20 3.09 2.55 5.15
C VAL A 20 2.08 3.58 4.70
N ALA A 21 0.80 3.35 5.00
CA ALA A 21 -0.20 4.39 4.89
C ALA A 21 -0.26 5.20 6.19
N TRP A 22 -0.29 6.53 6.07
CA TRP A 22 -0.51 7.42 7.20
C TRP A 22 -1.65 8.41 6.94
N GLY A 23 -2.81 8.15 7.56
CA GLY A 23 -3.93 9.06 7.56
C GLY A 23 -3.72 10.14 8.61
N TYR A 24 -3.74 11.40 8.22
CA TYR A 24 -3.56 12.55 9.13
C TYR A 24 -4.69 13.56 8.99
N ARG A 25 -4.92 14.38 10.02
CA ARG A 25 -5.84 15.53 9.95
C ARG A 25 -5.14 16.88 10.03
N GLY A 26 -3.98 16.93 10.69
CA GLY A 26 -3.19 18.15 10.84
C GLY A 26 -1.86 18.03 10.09
N ARG A 27 -1.47 19.08 9.35
CA ARG A 27 -0.18 19.10 8.65
C ARG A 27 0.99 18.84 9.60
N SER A 28 0.96 19.37 10.82
CA SER A 28 1.99 19.13 11.84
C SER A 28 2.15 17.66 12.22
N GLU A 29 1.06 16.88 12.21
CA GLU A 29 1.11 15.44 12.42
C GLU A 29 1.89 14.76 11.28
N PHE A 30 1.52 15.07 10.03
CA PHE A 30 2.23 14.56 8.85
C PHE A 30 3.72 14.89 8.91
N LEU A 31 4.09 16.15 9.16
CA LEU A 31 5.51 16.57 9.20
C LEU A 31 6.30 15.83 10.27
N ARG A 32 5.71 15.59 11.43
CA ARG A 32 6.37 14.83 12.48
C ARG A 32 6.66 13.38 12.05
N ARG A 33 5.73 12.74 11.34
CA ARG A 33 5.91 11.36 10.85
C ARG A 33 6.84 11.28 9.65
N ALA A 34 6.78 12.27 8.77
CA ALA A 34 7.76 12.46 7.70
C ALA A 34 9.17 12.55 8.30
N ALA A 35 9.38 13.41 9.31
CA ALA A 35 10.68 13.57 9.95
C ALA A 35 11.20 12.28 10.59
N GLU A 36 10.35 11.54 11.32
CA GLU A 36 10.69 10.22 11.88
C GLU A 36 11.18 9.25 10.79
N TYR A 37 10.44 9.16 9.67
CA TYR A 37 10.74 8.25 8.58
C TYR A 37 12.00 8.63 7.79
N ILE A 38 12.21 9.94 7.58
CA ILE A 38 13.37 10.51 6.89
C ILE A 38 14.64 10.27 7.71
N ALA A 39 14.61 10.58 9.01
CA ALA A 39 15.75 10.39 9.90
C ALA A 39 16.22 8.92 9.91
N ASP A 40 15.27 7.99 9.94
CA ASP A 40 15.53 6.56 9.85
C ASP A 40 16.23 6.14 8.57
N GLY A 41 15.79 6.67 7.43
CA GLY A 41 16.40 6.36 6.13
C GLY A 41 17.82 6.92 6.02
N LEU A 42 18.02 8.17 6.44
CA LEU A 42 19.34 8.80 6.43
C LEU A 42 20.33 8.06 7.34
N ALA A 43 19.91 7.67 8.55
CA ALA A 43 20.73 6.88 9.48
C ALA A 43 21.16 5.51 8.90
N ARG A 44 20.42 4.99 7.92
CA ARG A 44 20.69 3.72 7.24
C ARG A 44 21.40 3.88 5.90
N ASN A 45 21.88 5.07 5.55
CA ASN A 45 22.46 5.37 4.24
C ASN A 45 21.49 5.11 3.06
N GLN A 46 20.21 5.43 3.26
CA GLN A 46 19.21 5.41 2.18
C GLN A 46 19.07 6.81 1.57
N ARG A 47 18.70 6.87 0.29
CA ARG A 47 18.24 8.11 -0.32
C ARG A 47 16.78 8.35 -0.01
N ILE A 48 16.41 9.61 0.16
CA ILE A 48 15.05 10.01 0.45
C ILE A 48 14.48 10.72 -0.78
N LEU A 49 13.26 10.36 -1.14
CA LEU A 49 12.41 11.15 -2.02
C LEU A 49 11.33 11.81 -1.17
N TYR A 50 11.21 13.12 -1.27
CA TYR A 50 10.17 13.91 -0.60
C TYR A 50 9.25 14.53 -1.66
N ALA A 51 8.01 14.06 -1.73
CA ALA A 51 7.04 14.50 -2.72
C ALA A 51 5.68 14.86 -2.12
N CYS A 52 5.33 16.15 -2.10
CA CYS A 52 4.06 16.61 -1.54
C CYS A 52 3.40 17.68 -2.42
N ASP A 53 2.15 18.03 -2.11
CA ASP A 53 1.37 19.05 -2.82
C ASP A 53 1.82 20.48 -2.46
N ALA A 54 3.05 20.83 -2.83
CA ALA A 54 3.55 22.20 -2.77
C ALA A 54 4.67 22.42 -3.81
N SER A 55 5.07 23.69 -3.98
CA SER A 55 6.21 24.02 -4.84
C SER A 55 7.51 23.46 -4.26
N ALA A 56 8.49 23.18 -5.12
CA ALA A 56 9.79 22.67 -4.68
C ALA A 56 10.49 23.60 -3.66
N ALA A 57 10.27 24.91 -3.76
CA ALA A 57 10.79 25.88 -2.80
C ALA A 57 10.14 25.72 -1.42
N ALA A 58 8.81 25.61 -1.36
CA ALA A 58 8.09 25.41 -0.11
C ALA A 58 8.45 24.08 0.55
N LEU A 59 8.58 23.01 -0.23
CA LEU A 59 9.02 21.69 0.29
C LEU A 59 10.45 21.73 0.86
N ARG A 60 11.35 22.51 0.25
CA ARG A 60 12.70 22.72 0.79
C ARG A 60 12.67 23.48 2.11
N THR A 61 11.84 24.52 2.24
CA THR A 61 11.64 25.23 3.51
C THR A 61 11.11 24.29 4.59
N GLU A 62 10.12 23.45 4.25
CA GLU A 62 9.55 22.48 5.19
C GLU A 62 10.59 21.46 5.67
N LEU A 63 11.46 20.97 4.77
CA LEU A 63 12.59 20.10 5.12
C LEU A 63 13.66 20.81 5.96
N ASP A 64 13.90 22.10 5.73
CA ASP A 64 14.79 22.91 6.56
C ASP A 64 14.25 23.04 7.99
N GLU A 65 12.96 23.37 8.13
CA GLU A 65 12.27 23.44 9.43
C GLU A 65 12.26 22.10 10.18
N MET A 66 12.25 20.98 9.45
CA MET A 66 12.41 19.63 10.02
C MET A 66 13.87 19.27 10.37
N GLY A 67 14.85 20.11 10.02
CA GLY A 67 16.26 19.90 10.32
C GLY A 67 17.06 19.16 9.25
N PHE A 68 16.58 19.11 8.00
CA PHE A 68 17.18 18.33 6.90
C PHE A 68 17.83 19.18 5.78
N ALA A 69 18.09 20.47 6.01
CA ALA A 69 18.69 21.36 5.01
C ALA A 69 20.00 20.81 4.42
N ASP A 70 20.88 20.26 5.25
CA ASP A 70 22.14 19.66 4.78
C ASP A 70 21.94 18.41 3.94
N ALA A 71 20.96 17.58 4.29
CA ALA A 71 20.63 16.36 3.54
C ALA A 71 20.04 16.70 2.15
N VAL A 72 19.27 17.79 2.05
CA VAL A 72 18.83 18.34 0.75
C VAL A 72 20.03 18.89 -0.05
N ARG A 73 20.89 19.71 0.58
CA ARG A 73 22.07 20.33 -0.06
C ARG A 73 23.05 19.30 -0.62
N THR A 74 23.24 18.19 0.09
CA THR A 74 24.16 17.10 -0.30
C THR A 74 23.51 16.08 -1.23
N GLY A 75 22.23 16.25 -1.59
CA GLY A 75 21.49 15.33 -2.46
C GLY A 75 21.10 14.00 -1.83
N GLN A 76 21.15 13.89 -0.50
CA GLN A 76 20.61 12.72 0.22
C GLN A 76 19.08 12.71 0.19
N ILE A 77 18.45 13.90 0.12
CA ILE A 77 17.01 14.08 -0.08
C ILE A 77 16.75 14.75 -1.43
N ALA A 78 16.03 14.06 -2.30
CA ALA A 78 15.45 14.63 -3.51
C ALA A 78 14.07 15.24 -3.19
N VAL A 79 13.82 16.45 -3.70
CA VAL A 79 12.58 17.19 -3.46
C VAL A 79 11.87 17.40 -4.78
N THR A 80 10.63 16.95 -4.87
CA THR A 80 9.84 17.00 -6.12
C THR A 80 8.38 17.32 -5.79
N PRO A 81 7.76 18.35 -6.38
CA PRO A 81 6.32 18.54 -6.28
C PRO A 81 5.58 17.27 -6.69
N VAL A 82 4.50 16.91 -5.98
CA VAL A 82 3.84 15.61 -6.20
C VAL A 82 3.37 15.44 -7.66
N ARG A 83 2.92 16.51 -8.32
CA ARG A 83 2.54 16.50 -9.74
C ARG A 83 3.69 16.26 -10.72
N GLU A 84 4.93 16.46 -10.30
CA GLU A 84 6.12 16.16 -11.11
C GLU A 84 6.66 14.75 -10.81
N HIS A 85 6.28 14.18 -9.67
CA HIS A 85 6.70 12.85 -9.27
C HIS A 85 5.97 11.74 -10.07
N TYR A 86 4.68 11.95 -10.36
CA TYR A 86 3.82 10.98 -11.01
C TYR A 86 3.70 11.18 -12.53
N ARG A 87 3.42 10.09 -13.25
CA ARG A 87 2.97 10.15 -14.64
C ARG A 87 1.46 10.22 -14.69
N PHE A 88 0.94 10.94 -15.67
CA PHE A 88 -0.48 11.15 -15.85
C PHE A 88 -0.92 10.69 -17.24
N VAL A 89 -2.13 10.17 -17.33
CA VAL A 89 -2.76 9.85 -18.61
C VAL A 89 -2.91 11.16 -19.40
N PRO A 90 -2.44 11.23 -20.66
CA PRO A 90 -2.42 12.46 -21.44
C PRO A 90 -3.76 13.19 -21.46
N GLY A 91 -3.77 14.48 -21.13
CA GLY A 91 -4.96 15.32 -21.12
C GLY A 91 -5.86 15.15 -19.88
N THR A 92 -5.39 14.46 -18.84
CA THR A 92 -6.15 14.23 -17.60
C THR A 92 -5.29 14.49 -16.35
N ASP A 93 -5.96 14.60 -15.20
CA ASP A 93 -5.32 14.60 -13.87
C ASP A 93 -5.34 13.20 -13.22
N ILE A 94 -5.45 12.13 -14.03
CA ILE A 94 -5.46 10.74 -13.57
C ILE A 94 -4.05 10.17 -13.71
N VAL A 95 -3.55 9.54 -12.64
CA VAL A 95 -2.23 8.92 -12.63
C VAL A 95 -2.20 7.72 -13.58
N ASP A 96 -1.15 7.63 -14.39
CA ASP A 96 -0.79 6.42 -15.13
C ASP A 96 0.05 5.54 -14.19
N ALA A 97 -0.59 4.50 -13.64
CA ALA A 97 -0.02 3.66 -12.59
C ALA A 97 1.21 2.89 -13.09
N GLU A 98 1.09 2.23 -14.24
CA GLU A 98 2.14 1.43 -14.86
C GLU A 98 3.34 2.28 -15.27
N ALA A 99 3.11 3.42 -15.92
CA ALA A 99 4.20 4.31 -16.33
C ALA A 99 4.93 4.89 -15.11
N THR A 100 4.19 5.27 -14.06
CA THR A 100 4.79 5.75 -12.80
C THR A 100 5.66 4.67 -12.18
N VAL A 101 5.18 3.43 -12.07
CA VAL A 101 5.93 2.32 -11.47
C VAL A 101 7.18 1.99 -12.30
N ALA A 102 7.07 1.98 -13.63
CA ALA A 102 8.19 1.73 -14.52
C ALA A 102 9.33 2.76 -14.31
N ASP A 103 8.97 4.05 -14.26
CA ASP A 103 9.92 5.14 -14.00
C ASP A 103 10.52 5.06 -12.59
N GLY A 104 9.68 4.78 -11.59
CA GLY A 104 10.12 4.61 -10.20
C GLY A 104 11.13 3.47 -10.04
N VAL A 105 10.88 2.32 -10.68
CA VAL A 105 11.82 1.18 -10.70
C VAL A 105 13.12 1.53 -11.40
N ALA A 106 13.07 2.27 -12.52
CA ALA A 106 14.28 2.70 -13.24
C ALA A 106 15.13 3.66 -12.39
N ALA A 107 14.49 4.66 -11.76
CA ALA A 107 15.15 5.59 -10.85
C ALA A 107 15.74 4.87 -9.64
N MET A 108 15.01 3.90 -9.06
CA MET A 108 15.49 3.08 -7.94
C MET A 108 16.77 2.33 -8.27
N LYS A 109 16.78 1.63 -9.42
CA LYS A 109 17.94 0.86 -9.88
C LYS A 109 19.16 1.75 -10.06
N PHE A 110 18.97 2.95 -10.62
CA PHE A 110 20.03 3.93 -10.76
C PHE A 110 20.59 4.35 -9.39
N VAL A 111 19.71 4.74 -8.46
CA VAL A 111 20.11 5.23 -7.13
C VAL A 111 20.83 4.15 -6.32
N VAL A 112 20.30 2.92 -6.28
CA VAL A 112 20.98 1.79 -5.61
C VAL A 112 22.34 1.50 -6.24
N GLY A 113 22.45 1.62 -7.56
CA GLY A 113 23.73 1.53 -8.28
C GLY A 113 24.78 2.55 -7.86
N THR A 114 24.39 3.66 -7.21
CA THR A 114 25.32 4.67 -6.66
C THR A 114 25.89 4.31 -5.28
N GLY A 115 25.54 3.15 -4.72
CA GLY A 115 26.11 2.63 -3.46
C GLY A 115 25.34 2.98 -2.19
N CYS A 116 24.08 3.44 -2.29
CA CYS A 116 23.21 3.55 -1.11
C CYS A 116 22.62 2.17 -0.74
N SER A 117 22.15 2.03 0.49
CA SER A 117 21.52 0.78 0.97
C SER A 117 20.09 0.57 0.49
N GLY A 118 19.53 1.55 -0.22
CA GLY A 118 18.15 1.58 -0.70
C GLY A 118 17.60 3.01 -0.71
N CYS A 119 16.27 3.11 -0.82
CA CYS A 119 15.57 4.38 -0.86
C CYS A 119 14.29 4.36 -0.01
N ARG A 120 13.86 5.54 0.40
CA ARG A 120 12.56 5.79 1.02
C ARG A 120 11.85 6.93 0.31
N ALA A 121 10.56 6.78 0.06
CA ALA A 121 9.71 7.89 -0.35
C ALA A 121 8.84 8.35 0.82
N VAL A 122 8.67 9.66 0.96
CA VAL A 122 7.60 10.26 1.75
C VAL A 122 6.74 11.02 0.76
N VAL A 123 5.50 10.58 0.64
CA VAL A 123 4.56 11.12 -0.32
C VAL A 123 3.30 11.59 0.37
N ASP A 124 2.81 12.76 0.00
CA ASP A 124 1.46 13.21 0.32
C ASP A 124 0.62 13.16 -0.96
N GLY A 125 -0.21 12.12 -1.06
CA GLY A 125 -0.98 11.80 -2.26
C GLY A 125 -2.38 12.40 -2.27
N ALA A 126 -2.81 13.12 -1.23
CA ALA A 126 -4.22 13.48 -1.04
C ALA A 126 -4.81 14.29 -2.22
N VAL A 127 -3.99 15.11 -2.89
CA VAL A 127 -4.39 15.88 -4.08
C VAL A 127 -4.67 15.02 -5.32
N LEU A 128 -4.08 13.82 -5.39
CA LEU A 128 -4.15 12.92 -6.54
C LEU A 128 -5.32 11.94 -6.48
N VAL A 129 -6.14 12.00 -5.42
CA VAL A 129 -7.14 10.97 -5.10
C VAL A 129 -8.49 11.56 -4.70
N ARG A 130 -8.80 12.75 -5.20
CA ARG A 130 -10.03 13.49 -4.84
C ARG A 130 -11.27 12.90 -5.53
N THR A 131 -11.15 12.49 -6.79
CA THR A 131 -12.28 11.88 -7.54
C THR A 131 -12.25 10.34 -7.48
N PRO A 132 -13.38 9.66 -7.74
CA PRO A 132 -13.42 8.20 -7.81
C PRO A 132 -12.45 7.61 -8.85
N GLU A 133 -12.33 8.23 -10.02
CA GLU A 133 -11.44 7.76 -11.11
C GLU A 133 -9.98 7.91 -10.71
N GLN A 134 -9.65 9.03 -10.06
CA GLN A 134 -8.35 9.28 -9.46
C GLN A 134 -8.01 8.22 -8.39
N ARG A 135 -8.94 7.93 -7.48
CA ARG A 135 -8.76 6.84 -6.48
C ARG A 135 -8.58 5.48 -7.11
N ALA A 136 -9.31 5.17 -8.18
CA ALA A 136 -9.18 3.89 -8.87
C ALA A 136 -7.79 3.71 -9.49
N ALA A 137 -7.28 4.73 -10.18
CA ALA A 137 -5.94 4.71 -10.76
C ALA A 137 -4.85 4.68 -9.67
N PHE A 138 -5.02 5.46 -8.61
CA PHE A 138 -4.04 5.53 -7.52
C PHE A 138 -4.02 4.26 -6.67
N ALA A 139 -5.16 3.61 -6.43
CA ALA A 139 -5.20 2.29 -5.78
C ALA A 139 -4.40 1.23 -6.57
N ARG A 140 -4.57 1.21 -7.90
CA ARG A 140 -3.79 0.34 -8.80
C ARG A 140 -2.29 0.64 -8.65
N LEU A 141 -1.92 1.92 -8.62
CA LEU A 141 -0.55 2.36 -8.38
C LEU A 141 -0.02 1.88 -7.01
N GLU A 142 -0.74 2.10 -5.92
CA GLU A 142 -0.30 1.72 -4.57
C GLU A 142 -0.01 0.22 -4.49
N TYR A 143 -0.88 -0.61 -5.08
CA TYR A 143 -0.68 -2.04 -5.11
C TYR A 143 0.54 -2.45 -5.96
N LEU A 144 0.68 -1.87 -7.15
CA LEU A 144 1.84 -2.13 -8.02
C LEU A 144 3.16 -1.68 -7.38
N VAL A 145 3.16 -0.56 -6.65
CA VAL A 145 4.29 -0.07 -5.88
C VAL A 145 4.64 -1.06 -4.76
N ASP A 146 3.65 -1.53 -4.01
CA ASP A 146 3.87 -2.49 -2.93
C ASP A 146 4.45 -3.83 -3.45
N GLN A 147 3.99 -4.31 -4.62
CA GLN A 147 4.58 -5.46 -5.29
C GLN A 147 6.07 -5.27 -5.58
N LYS A 148 6.50 -4.05 -5.93
CA LYS A 148 7.94 -3.75 -6.13
C LYS A 148 8.68 -3.66 -4.80
N MET A 149 8.08 -3.10 -3.75
CA MET A 149 8.68 -3.03 -2.41
C MET A 149 8.84 -4.41 -1.75
N ALA A 150 8.04 -5.41 -2.16
CA ALA A 150 8.23 -6.79 -1.72
C ALA A 150 9.54 -7.43 -2.21
N VAL A 151 10.17 -6.88 -3.26
CA VAL A 151 11.36 -7.48 -3.92
C VAL A 151 12.54 -6.51 -4.12
N LEU A 152 12.33 -5.19 -3.96
CA LEU A 152 13.36 -4.16 -4.12
C LEU A 152 13.62 -3.43 -2.79
N PRO A 153 14.85 -2.91 -2.54
CA PRO A 153 15.23 -2.17 -1.32
C PRO A 153 14.63 -0.76 -1.30
N PHE A 154 13.30 -0.69 -1.33
CA PHE A 154 12.50 0.52 -1.37
C PHE A 154 11.36 0.43 -0.36
N GLY A 155 11.12 1.55 0.34
CA GLY A 155 9.95 1.73 1.20
C GLY A 155 9.29 3.07 0.94
N ALA A 156 8.03 3.22 1.33
CA ALA A 156 7.36 4.51 1.32
C ALA A 156 6.47 4.72 2.53
N LEU A 157 6.34 6.00 2.88
CA LEU A 157 5.26 6.54 3.69
C LEU A 157 4.33 7.30 2.75
N CYS A 158 3.17 6.73 2.47
CA CYS A 158 2.09 7.34 1.70
C CYS A 158 1.10 7.99 2.66
N ALA A 159 1.03 9.31 2.64
CA ALA A 159 0.19 10.09 3.53
C ALA A 159 -1.10 10.54 2.85
N TYR A 160 -2.18 10.56 3.63
CA TYR A 160 -3.52 10.90 3.17
C TYR A 160 -4.20 11.86 4.16
N ASP A 161 -4.61 13.02 3.66
CA ASP A 161 -5.37 14.00 4.45
C ASP A 161 -6.82 13.52 4.65
N LEU A 162 -7.14 13.11 5.87
CA LEU A 162 -8.47 12.64 6.28
C LEU A 162 -9.50 13.76 6.40
N GLY A 163 -9.07 15.03 6.44
CA GLY A 163 -9.95 16.19 6.29
C GLY A 163 -10.47 16.35 4.87
N ILE A 164 -9.67 15.92 3.87
CA ILE A 164 -10.05 15.95 2.45
C ILE A 164 -10.80 14.67 2.05
N LEU A 165 -10.30 13.51 2.46
CA LEU A 165 -10.77 12.22 1.94
C LEU A 165 -11.84 11.56 2.82
N GLY A 166 -11.90 11.89 4.10
CA GLY A 166 -12.77 11.21 5.06
C GLY A 166 -12.58 9.69 5.00
N ASP A 167 -13.70 8.95 4.99
CA ASP A 167 -13.68 7.49 4.98
C ASP A 167 -13.19 6.89 3.66
N THR A 168 -13.22 7.64 2.55
CA THR A 168 -12.71 7.14 1.25
C THR A 168 -11.19 6.91 1.26
N ALA A 169 -10.47 7.47 2.25
CA ALA A 169 -9.07 7.17 2.47
C ALA A 169 -8.84 5.66 2.74
N LYS A 170 -9.79 4.98 3.39
CA LYS A 170 -9.67 3.54 3.69
C LYS A 170 -9.45 2.69 2.44
N GLU A 171 -10.05 3.07 1.32
CA GLU A 171 -9.91 2.38 0.02
C GLU A 171 -8.46 2.37 -0.51
N LEU A 172 -7.62 3.31 -0.05
CA LEU A 172 -6.21 3.43 -0.42
C LEU A 172 -5.30 2.91 0.69
N MET A 173 -5.61 3.29 1.93
CA MET A 173 -4.81 2.94 3.09
C MET A 173 -4.76 1.43 3.33
N CYS A 174 -5.86 0.71 3.05
CA CYS A 174 -5.86 -0.74 3.16
C CYS A 174 -4.87 -1.43 2.22
N LEU A 175 -4.39 -0.77 1.15
CA LEU A 175 -3.45 -1.35 0.18
C LEU A 175 -2.00 -1.39 0.68
N HIS A 176 -1.79 -1.21 1.98
CA HIS A 176 -0.49 -1.13 2.61
C HIS A 176 -0.35 -2.20 3.69
N PRO A 177 0.80 -2.88 3.82
CA PRO A 177 1.04 -3.82 4.91
C PRO A 177 1.02 -3.13 6.28
N MET A 178 1.40 -1.85 6.35
CA MET A 178 1.39 -1.07 7.58
C MET A 178 0.50 0.16 7.46
N VAL A 179 -0.29 0.41 8.50
CA VAL A 179 -1.19 1.57 8.58
C VAL A 179 -1.09 2.21 9.96
N ASN A 180 -1.34 3.51 10.09
CA ASN A 180 -1.43 4.09 11.44
C ASN A 180 -2.66 3.57 12.20
N ALA A 181 -2.52 3.41 13.51
CA ALA A 181 -3.54 2.82 14.36
C ALA A 181 -4.92 3.46 14.19
N GLY A 182 -5.96 2.64 14.01
CA GLY A 182 -7.34 3.07 13.84
C GLY A 182 -7.69 3.67 12.47
N ALA A 183 -6.80 3.62 11.48
CA ALA A 183 -7.09 4.16 10.16
C ALA A 183 -7.97 3.23 9.30
N VAL A 184 -7.70 1.92 9.34
CA VAL A 184 -8.48 0.87 8.63
C VAL A 184 -8.24 -0.47 9.32
N GLY A 185 -9.29 -1.30 9.48
CA GLY A 185 -9.22 -2.55 10.24
C GLY A 185 -8.54 -3.70 9.48
N PHE A 186 -8.50 -3.62 8.15
CA PHE A 186 -7.91 -4.65 7.29
C PHE A 186 -6.82 -4.08 6.36
N ARG A 187 -6.00 -4.98 5.85
CA ARG A 187 -4.94 -4.69 4.88
C ARG A 187 -4.93 -5.72 3.76
N ILE A 188 -4.71 -5.25 2.54
CA ILE A 188 -4.43 -6.01 1.32
C ILE A 188 -3.05 -5.58 0.85
N TYR A 189 -2.08 -6.49 0.77
CA TYR A 189 -0.72 -6.12 0.40
C TYR A 189 -0.04 -7.23 -0.40
N ALA A 190 0.99 -6.88 -1.14
CA ALA A 190 1.74 -7.82 -1.96
C ALA A 190 2.69 -8.66 -1.10
N GLU A 191 2.77 -9.94 -1.40
CA GLU A 191 3.71 -10.89 -0.81
C GLU A 191 4.25 -11.81 -1.92
N GLN A 192 5.48 -12.27 -1.81
CA GLN A 192 6.07 -13.07 -2.88
C GLN A 192 5.42 -14.45 -2.97
N GLY A 193 5.07 -14.87 -4.19
CA GLY A 193 4.53 -16.21 -4.47
C GLY A 193 3.02 -16.35 -4.33
N ILE A 194 2.30 -15.27 -4.05
CA ILE A 194 0.83 -15.22 -4.01
C ILE A 194 0.34 -13.97 -4.76
N ASP A 195 -0.98 -13.88 -5.02
CA ASP A 195 -1.55 -12.70 -5.66
C ASP A 195 -1.67 -11.51 -4.72
N PHE A 196 -2.09 -11.73 -3.46
CA PHE A 196 -2.04 -10.75 -2.36
C PHE A 196 -2.25 -11.42 -1.00
N ALA A 197 -1.78 -10.78 0.06
CA ALA A 197 -2.04 -11.15 1.45
C ALA A 197 -3.18 -10.31 2.03
N LEU A 198 -3.95 -10.91 2.95
CA LEU A 198 -5.01 -10.29 3.75
C LEU A 198 -4.65 -10.35 5.23
N ALA A 199 -4.78 -9.23 5.93
CA ALA A 199 -4.52 -9.16 7.37
C ALA A 199 -5.50 -8.26 8.12
N GLY A 200 -5.72 -8.56 9.41
CA GLY A 200 -6.56 -7.77 10.32
C GLY A 200 -8.01 -8.23 10.37
N GLU A 201 -8.93 -7.29 10.53
CA GLU A 201 -10.35 -7.57 10.73
C GLU A 201 -11.17 -7.01 9.57
N LEU A 202 -11.91 -7.89 8.89
CA LEU A 202 -12.86 -7.56 7.83
C LEU A 202 -14.29 -7.65 8.37
N ASP A 203 -14.79 -6.54 8.89
CA ASP A 203 -16.15 -6.42 9.40
C ASP A 203 -17.09 -5.64 8.44
N ALA A 204 -18.29 -5.32 8.92
CA ALA A 204 -19.27 -4.57 8.14
C ALA A 204 -18.87 -3.10 7.94
N ALA A 205 -18.10 -2.50 8.85
CA ALA A 205 -17.68 -1.10 8.77
C ALA A 205 -16.61 -0.87 7.71
N ASP A 206 -15.85 -1.91 7.36
CA ASP A 206 -14.80 -1.86 6.34
C ASP A 206 -15.20 -2.54 5.01
N GLY A 207 -16.44 -3.06 4.91
CA GLY A 207 -16.89 -3.83 3.75
C GLY A 207 -16.92 -3.06 2.43
N GLU A 208 -17.32 -1.78 2.44
CA GLU A 208 -17.29 -0.96 1.23
C GLU A 208 -15.86 -0.72 0.75
N ALA A 209 -14.97 -0.31 1.66
CA ALA A 209 -13.55 -0.11 1.35
C ALA A 209 -12.89 -1.38 0.82
N PHE A 210 -13.18 -2.55 1.43
CA PHE A 210 -12.67 -3.84 0.98
C PHE A 210 -13.12 -4.16 -0.44
N ASN A 211 -14.43 -4.09 -0.72
CA ASN A 211 -14.98 -4.41 -2.04
C ASN A 211 -14.40 -3.50 -3.11
N THR A 212 -14.32 -2.20 -2.83
CA THR A 212 -13.77 -1.21 -3.76
C THR A 212 -12.27 -1.42 -4.00
N ALA A 213 -11.47 -1.65 -2.95
CA ALA A 213 -10.05 -1.91 -3.08
C ALA A 213 -9.79 -3.20 -3.87
N LEU A 214 -10.50 -4.29 -3.52
CA LEU A 214 -10.39 -5.58 -4.19
C LEU A 214 -10.70 -5.46 -5.68
N GLN A 215 -11.81 -4.81 -6.06
CA GLN A 215 -12.16 -4.60 -7.47
C GLN A 215 -11.09 -3.84 -8.27
N ARG A 216 -10.40 -2.88 -7.64
CA ARG A 216 -9.38 -2.06 -8.30
C ARG A 216 -8.08 -2.83 -8.55
N ILE A 217 -7.71 -3.74 -7.64
CA ILE A 217 -6.49 -4.54 -7.77
C ILE A 217 -6.74 -5.90 -8.45
N TRP A 218 -7.99 -6.36 -8.52
CA TRP A 218 -8.34 -7.66 -9.10
C TRP A 218 -7.74 -7.91 -10.49
N PRO A 219 -7.75 -6.93 -11.43
CA PRO A 219 -7.15 -7.12 -12.75
C PRO A 219 -5.62 -7.26 -12.75
N LEU A 220 -4.96 -7.05 -11.61
CA LEU A 220 -3.51 -7.18 -11.44
C LEU A 220 -3.09 -8.59 -11.03
N ALA A 221 -4.02 -9.39 -10.48
CA ALA A 221 -3.79 -10.80 -10.21
C ALA A 221 -3.75 -11.57 -11.55
N ALA A 222 -2.83 -12.53 -11.67
CA ALA A 222 -2.62 -13.26 -12.92
C ALA A 222 -3.28 -14.65 -12.90
N GLY A 223 -3.61 -15.19 -14.07
CA GLY A 223 -4.08 -16.57 -14.22
C GLY A 223 -5.51 -16.81 -13.73
N ASP A 224 -5.94 -18.07 -13.82
CA ASP A 224 -7.32 -18.47 -13.53
C ASP A 224 -7.57 -18.72 -12.03
N GLU A 225 -6.51 -18.90 -11.24
CA GLU A 225 -6.56 -18.96 -9.77
C GLU A 225 -5.97 -17.68 -9.16
N VAL A 226 -6.65 -17.12 -8.16
CA VAL A 226 -6.22 -15.98 -7.33
C VAL A 226 -5.86 -16.51 -5.95
N VAL A 227 -4.57 -16.57 -5.64
CA VAL A 227 -4.05 -17.09 -4.38
C VAL A 227 -3.95 -15.96 -3.35
N VAL A 228 -4.68 -16.12 -2.25
CA VAL A 228 -4.82 -15.14 -1.18
C VAL A 228 -4.30 -15.71 0.14
N ASP A 229 -3.23 -15.15 0.69
CA ASP A 229 -2.75 -15.52 2.03
C ASP A 229 -3.54 -14.76 3.10
N ALA A 230 -4.42 -15.45 3.81
CA ALA A 230 -5.24 -14.92 4.88
C ALA A 230 -4.88 -15.50 6.26
N ARG A 231 -3.63 -15.95 6.46
CA ARG A 231 -3.16 -16.41 7.77
C ARG A 231 -3.08 -15.30 8.81
N ALA A 232 -2.86 -14.06 8.36
CA ALA A 232 -2.84 -12.88 9.21
C ALA A 232 -4.23 -12.23 9.40
N LEU A 233 -5.29 -12.89 8.92
CA LEU A 233 -6.66 -12.43 9.06
C LEU A 233 -7.23 -12.91 10.40
N ASP A 234 -7.59 -11.96 11.25
CA ASP A 234 -8.12 -12.21 12.59
C ASP A 234 -9.63 -12.45 12.55
N PHE A 235 -10.32 -11.76 11.64
CA PHE A 235 -11.76 -11.84 11.50
C PHE A 235 -12.20 -11.52 10.07
N VAL A 236 -13.26 -12.21 9.61
CA VAL A 236 -13.93 -11.92 8.34
C VAL A 236 -15.42 -12.24 8.43
N THR A 237 -16.26 -11.33 7.96
CA THR A 237 -17.70 -11.62 7.87
C THR A 237 -18.09 -12.31 6.56
N HIS A 238 -19.19 -13.07 6.58
CA HIS A 238 -19.67 -13.79 5.41
C HIS A 238 -19.90 -12.93 4.15
N PRO A 239 -20.32 -11.64 4.23
CA PRO A 239 -20.49 -10.81 3.03
C PRO A 239 -19.19 -10.62 2.24
N GLN A 240 -18.03 -10.54 2.91
CA GLN A 240 -16.74 -10.43 2.22
C GLN A 240 -16.33 -11.73 1.53
N LEU A 241 -16.61 -12.89 2.14
CA LEU A 241 -16.40 -14.19 1.48
C LEU A 241 -17.27 -14.32 0.22
N VAL A 242 -18.54 -13.94 0.34
CA VAL A 242 -19.48 -13.92 -0.80
C VAL A 242 -19.05 -12.91 -1.87
N ALA A 243 -18.49 -11.76 -1.48
CA ALA A 243 -18.00 -10.76 -2.42
C ALA A 243 -16.81 -11.29 -3.24
N MET A 244 -15.86 -11.98 -2.61
CA MET A 244 -14.75 -12.63 -3.30
C MET A 244 -15.24 -13.73 -4.25
N ASP A 245 -16.14 -14.61 -3.78
CA ASP A 245 -16.74 -15.67 -4.62
C ASP A 245 -17.46 -15.10 -5.85
N ARG A 246 -18.26 -14.05 -5.68
CA ARG A 246 -18.96 -13.39 -6.80
C ARG A 246 -18.02 -12.71 -7.78
N LEU A 247 -16.97 -12.06 -7.28
CA LEU A 247 -15.97 -11.42 -8.13
C LEU A 247 -15.23 -12.47 -8.96
N ALA A 248 -14.85 -13.58 -8.34
CA ALA A 248 -14.24 -14.72 -9.01
C ALA A 248 -15.16 -15.32 -10.07
N ALA A 249 -16.44 -15.56 -9.72
CA ALA A 249 -17.45 -16.06 -10.65
C ALA A 249 -17.65 -15.15 -11.86
N ALA A 250 -17.70 -13.83 -11.65
CA ALA A 250 -17.92 -12.85 -12.70
C ALA A 250 -16.76 -12.80 -13.72
N ASP A 251 -15.54 -13.10 -13.27
CA ASP A 251 -14.33 -13.09 -14.09
C ASP A 251 -13.91 -14.49 -14.57
N GLY A 252 -14.69 -15.54 -14.22
CA GLY A 252 -14.39 -16.92 -14.57
C GLY A 252 -13.15 -17.49 -13.86
N ARG A 253 -12.83 -16.98 -12.67
CA ARG A 253 -11.65 -17.33 -11.87
C ARG A 253 -12.03 -18.07 -10.60
N GLN A 254 -11.03 -18.64 -9.94
CA GLN A 254 -11.15 -19.31 -8.64
C GLN A 254 -10.30 -18.57 -7.60
N VAL A 255 -10.83 -18.33 -6.41
CA VAL A 255 -10.07 -17.80 -5.27
C VAL A 255 -9.58 -18.98 -4.42
N VAL A 256 -8.28 -19.00 -4.15
CA VAL A 256 -7.66 -19.92 -3.20
C VAL A 256 -7.29 -19.13 -1.95
N LEU A 257 -8.11 -19.24 -0.91
CA LEU A 257 -7.92 -18.55 0.36
C LEU A 257 -7.14 -19.44 1.33
N GLN A 258 -5.87 -19.13 1.54
CA GLN A 258 -4.98 -19.86 2.44
C GLN A 258 -5.14 -19.34 3.88
N THR A 259 -5.67 -20.15 4.78
CA THR A 259 -5.88 -19.74 6.19
C THR A 259 -5.93 -20.94 7.12
N ASP A 260 -5.43 -20.77 8.34
CA ASP A 260 -5.52 -21.74 9.44
C ASP A 260 -6.87 -21.65 10.20
N ARG A 261 -7.71 -20.67 9.83
CA ARG A 261 -8.99 -20.38 10.48
C ARG A 261 -10.07 -21.36 10.03
N ARG A 262 -10.25 -22.46 10.75
CA ARG A 262 -11.29 -23.48 10.49
C ARG A 262 -12.71 -22.93 10.33
N MET A 263 -13.04 -21.83 11.01
CA MET A 263 -14.36 -21.19 10.88
C MET A 263 -14.59 -20.63 9.47
N VAL A 264 -13.56 -20.14 8.80
CA VAL A 264 -13.64 -19.61 7.44
C VAL A 264 -13.95 -20.74 6.45
N ALA A 265 -13.26 -21.87 6.56
CA ALA A 265 -13.57 -23.08 5.78
C ALA A 265 -15.01 -23.53 5.99
N ARG A 266 -15.46 -23.57 7.25
CA ARG A 266 -16.84 -23.96 7.58
C ARG A 266 -17.88 -22.99 7.02
N LEU A 267 -17.60 -21.68 7.05
CA LEU A 267 -18.48 -20.67 6.46
C LEU A 267 -18.55 -20.81 4.94
N ALA A 268 -17.42 -21.05 4.26
CA ALA A 268 -17.40 -21.27 2.81
C ALA A 268 -18.25 -22.49 2.40
N GLU A 269 -18.16 -23.60 3.13
CA GLU A 269 -19.02 -24.77 2.93
C GLU A 269 -20.51 -24.46 3.12
N LEU A 270 -20.85 -23.80 4.24
CA LEU A 270 -22.25 -23.50 4.59
C LEU A 270 -22.91 -22.49 3.64
N LEU A 271 -22.12 -21.60 3.06
CA LEU A 271 -22.56 -20.62 2.07
C LEU A 271 -22.54 -21.17 0.65
N GLU A 272 -22.11 -22.42 0.46
CA GLU A 272 -22.00 -23.08 -0.85
C GLU A 272 -21.17 -22.26 -1.86
N LEU A 273 -20.06 -21.67 -1.38
CA LEU A 273 -19.16 -20.90 -2.24
C LEU A 273 -18.46 -21.83 -3.22
N SER A 274 -18.56 -21.52 -4.52
CA SER A 274 -18.13 -22.40 -5.61
C SER A 274 -16.91 -21.88 -6.37
N ASN A 275 -16.60 -20.60 -6.18
CA ASN A 275 -15.44 -19.93 -6.76
C ASN A 275 -14.47 -19.44 -5.67
N LEU A 276 -14.68 -19.86 -4.42
CA LEU A 276 -13.79 -19.64 -3.29
C LEU A 276 -13.50 -20.98 -2.61
N ARG A 277 -12.26 -21.45 -2.75
CA ARG A 277 -11.71 -22.62 -2.07
C ARG A 277 -10.91 -22.15 -0.87
N VAL A 278 -11.13 -22.77 0.28
CA VAL A 278 -10.32 -22.54 1.48
C VAL A 278 -9.30 -23.66 1.61
N GLU A 279 -8.02 -23.30 1.72
CA GLU A 279 -6.92 -24.23 1.92
C GLU A 279 -6.25 -24.00 3.26
N ASP A 280 -5.96 -25.09 3.96
CA ASP A 280 -5.10 -25.08 5.14
C ASP A 280 -3.65 -25.29 4.66
N PRO A 281 -2.80 -24.25 4.73
CA PRO A 281 -1.43 -24.34 4.23
C PRO A 281 -0.60 -25.39 4.99
N ASP A 282 -0.96 -25.74 6.23
CA ASP A 282 -0.24 -26.76 7.01
C ASP A 282 -0.60 -28.20 6.59
N LEU A 283 -1.65 -28.39 5.79
CA LEU A 283 -2.04 -29.68 5.21
C LEU A 283 -1.54 -29.88 3.77
N ALA A 284 -1.14 -28.81 3.08
CA ALA A 284 -0.64 -28.86 1.70
C ALA A 284 0.80 -29.41 1.59
N ASP A 285 1.64 -29.20 2.61
CA ASP A 285 3.04 -29.68 2.65
C ASP A 285 3.19 -31.13 3.16
N ALA A 286 2.08 -31.83 3.43
CA ALA A 286 2.07 -33.22 3.90
C ALA A 286 1.83 -34.26 2.77
N GLY A 287 1.82 -33.82 1.50
CA GLY A 287 1.54 -34.63 0.31
C GLY A 287 2.76 -34.94 -0.55
#